data_AF-A0A924IJC7-F1
#
_entry.id   AF-A0A924IJC7-F1
#
_cell.length_a   1.000
_cell.length_b   1.000
_cell.length_c   1.000
_cell.angle_alpha   90.00
_cell.angle_beta   90.00
_cell.angle_gamma   90.00
#
_symmetry.space_group_name_H-M   'P 1'
#
loop_
_entity.id
_entity.type
_entity.pdbx_description
1 polymer ?
#
loop_
_entity_poly.entity_id
_entity_poly.type
_entity_poly.pdbx_seq_one_letter_code
_entity_poly.pdbx_strand_id
1 'polypeptide(L)'
;MKQLFLSILFLVQISTQAFASPTVEDLNYYRQLTQAIRTQAQFKVSLINQDEFYDYSLELGEPVYNEPIVSDLPVMDQSDKFYRNFWDRIYLKDGSRVVINGEEVPLTCIFVSGQDNRYSGLTDPRFPQFIMKIYLVANDFTCVGPKNPGWPNNGAKEETWDTYLYYEVKDPTIMLPVEAKIRVKWNEFKSVLVK
;
A
#
# COMPACT_ATOMS: atom_id res chain seq x y z
N MET A 1 53.81 13.38 -38.09
CA MET A 1 52.59 14.17 -38.32
C MET A 1 51.42 13.22 -38.56
N LYS A 2 50.24 13.51 -37.98
CA LYS A 2 48.94 12.79 -38.06
C LYS A 2 48.83 11.60 -37.09
N GLN A 3 48.42 11.78 -35.83
CA GLN A 3 47.03 12.02 -35.34
C GLN A 3 45.99 11.14 -36.04
N LEU A 4 45.43 10.16 -35.31
CA LEU A 4 44.02 9.78 -35.39
C LEU A 4 43.62 9.03 -34.10
N PHE A 5 43.35 9.76 -33.03
CA PHE A 5 42.64 9.25 -31.85
C PHE A 5 41.14 9.27 -32.19
N LEU A 6 40.59 8.11 -32.53
CA LEU A 6 39.16 7.94 -32.78
C LEU A 6 38.43 7.86 -31.43
N SER A 7 38.09 9.01 -30.86
CA SER A 7 37.25 9.11 -29.66
C SER A 7 35.79 8.98 -30.09
N ILE A 8 35.24 7.77 -30.02
CA ILE A 8 33.80 7.54 -30.20
C ILE A 8 33.12 8.01 -28.91
N LEU A 9 32.66 9.25 -28.93
CA LEU A 9 31.82 9.84 -27.89
C LEU A 9 30.41 9.22 -28.03
N PHE A 10 30.14 8.16 -27.26
CA PHE A 10 28.78 7.64 -27.10
C PHE A 10 27.97 8.67 -26.28
N LEU A 11 27.32 9.61 -26.97
CA LEU A 11 26.30 10.48 -26.41
C LEU A 11 25.06 9.61 -26.12
N VAL A 12 25.05 8.99 -24.93
CA VAL A 12 23.83 8.47 -24.35
C VAL A 12 22.98 9.70 -24.01
N GLN A 13 22.03 10.04 -24.90
CA GLN A 13 20.97 10.97 -24.55
C GLN A 13 20.09 10.28 -23.51
N ILE A 14 20.42 10.52 -22.25
CA ILE A 14 19.51 10.26 -21.14
C ILE A 14 18.40 11.29 -21.31
N SER A 15 17.29 10.88 -21.92
CA SER A 15 16.04 11.62 -21.89
C SER A 15 15.55 11.66 -20.45
N THR A 16 15.99 12.68 -19.71
CA THR A 16 15.41 13.02 -18.40
C THR A 16 14.01 13.55 -18.67
N GLN A 17 13.01 12.67 -18.70
CA GLN A 17 11.64 13.11 -18.50
C GLN A 17 11.58 13.68 -17.08
N ALA A 18 11.39 15.00 -17.00
CA ALA A 18 11.20 15.69 -15.74
C ALA A 18 9.78 15.35 -15.25
N PHE A 19 9.68 14.29 -14.46
CA PHE A 19 8.44 13.95 -13.77
C PHE A 19 8.13 15.06 -12.75
N ALA A 20 6.87 15.48 -12.67
CA ALA A 20 6.44 16.41 -11.65
C ALA A 20 6.72 15.78 -10.29
N SER A 21 7.59 16.41 -9.50
CA SER A 21 7.86 15.93 -8.14
C SER A 21 6.57 16.08 -7.32
N PRO A 22 6.26 15.12 -6.42
CA PRO A 22 5.10 15.23 -5.54
C PRO A 22 5.18 16.53 -4.73
N THR A 23 4.05 17.20 -4.56
CA THR A 23 3.99 18.42 -3.75
C THR A 23 3.95 18.06 -2.27
N VAL A 24 4.29 19.02 -1.40
CA VAL A 24 4.12 18.86 0.06
C VAL A 24 2.65 18.60 0.43
N GLU A 25 1.70 19.16 -0.34
CA GLU A 25 0.28 18.91 -0.17
C GLU A 25 -0.07 17.45 -0.47
N ASP A 26 0.46 16.87 -1.55
CA ASP A 26 0.26 15.46 -1.90
C ASP A 26 0.79 14.53 -0.80
N LEU A 27 2.00 14.79 -0.31
CA LEU A 27 2.64 13.98 0.75
C LEU A 27 1.84 14.02 2.05
N ASN A 28 1.38 15.21 2.45
CA ASN A 28 0.53 15.38 3.62
C ASN A 28 -0.83 14.70 3.44
N TYR A 29 -1.44 14.81 2.25
CA TYR A 29 -2.69 14.14 1.93
C TYR A 29 -2.58 12.63 2.09
N TYR A 30 -1.55 11.99 1.51
CA TYR A 30 -1.37 10.54 1.63
C TYR A 30 -1.08 10.09 3.06
N ARG A 31 -0.30 10.86 3.84
CA ARG A 31 -0.08 10.59 5.28
C ARG A 31 -1.39 10.68 6.06
N GLN A 32 -2.24 11.68 5.78
CA GLN A 32 -3.55 11.83 6.42
C GLN A 32 -4.47 10.65 6.11
N LEU A 33 -4.43 10.11 4.88
CA LEU A 33 -5.19 8.90 4.54
C LEU A 33 -4.75 7.70 5.38
N THR A 34 -3.44 7.48 5.54
CA THR A 34 -2.92 6.42 6.42
C THR A 34 -3.39 6.64 7.87
N GLN A 35 -3.40 7.88 8.36
CA GLN A 35 -3.84 8.21 9.72
C GLN A 35 -5.35 8.09 9.91
N ALA A 36 -6.14 8.21 8.84
CA ALA A 36 -7.59 8.07 8.84
C ALA A 36 -8.05 6.60 8.77
N ILE A 37 -7.11 5.64 8.72
CA ILE A 37 -7.42 4.22 8.84
C ILE A 37 -8.15 3.95 10.15
N ARG A 38 -9.26 3.20 10.07
CA ARG A 38 -10.07 2.80 11.23
C ARG A 38 -9.17 2.15 12.27
N THR A 39 -9.21 2.68 13.50
CA THR A 39 -8.43 2.16 14.63
C THR A 39 -9.06 0.94 15.28
N GLN A 40 -10.31 0.65 14.97
CA GLN A 40 -11.02 -0.54 15.42
C GLN A 40 -12.04 -0.95 14.37
N ALA A 41 -12.19 -2.25 14.17
CA ALA A 41 -13.24 -2.80 13.32
C ALA A 41 -13.45 -4.29 13.61
N GLN A 42 -14.63 -4.78 13.27
CA GLN A 42 -14.97 -6.20 13.30
C GLN A 42 -15.30 -6.69 11.89
N PHE A 43 -14.76 -7.85 11.56
CA PHE A 43 -14.98 -8.53 10.30
C PHE A 43 -15.57 -9.92 10.52
N LYS A 44 -16.25 -10.40 9.50
CA LYS A 44 -16.82 -11.75 9.46
C LYS A 44 -16.22 -12.54 8.32
N VAL A 45 -15.83 -13.78 8.61
CA VAL A 45 -15.43 -14.79 7.64
C VAL A 45 -16.54 -15.82 7.56
N SER A 46 -17.17 -15.97 6.39
CA SER A 46 -18.17 -17.00 6.17
C SER A 46 -17.51 -18.29 5.68
N LEU A 47 -17.54 -19.31 6.54
CA LEU A 47 -17.09 -20.67 6.23
C LEU A 47 -18.31 -21.55 5.90
N ILE A 48 -18.06 -22.76 5.41
CA ILE A 48 -19.13 -23.73 5.16
C ILE A 48 -19.79 -24.07 6.51
N ASN A 49 -21.06 -23.71 6.67
CA ASN A 49 -21.91 -23.95 7.85
C ASN A 49 -21.58 -23.18 9.13
N GLN A 50 -20.64 -22.23 9.10
CA GLN A 50 -20.34 -21.38 10.26
C GLN A 50 -19.82 -20.01 9.85
N ASP A 51 -20.14 -19.00 10.65
CA ASP A 51 -19.56 -17.66 10.54
C ASP A 51 -18.55 -17.49 11.67
N GLU A 52 -17.32 -17.10 11.32
CA GLU A 52 -16.27 -16.73 12.26
C GLU A 52 -16.10 -15.21 12.26
N PHE A 53 -15.67 -14.65 13.39
CA PHE A 53 -15.45 -13.22 13.54
C PHE A 53 -14.03 -12.97 14.02
N TYR A 54 -13.46 -11.86 13.55
CA TYR A 54 -12.25 -11.30 14.13
C TYR A 54 -12.45 -9.80 14.28
N ASP A 55 -11.87 -9.25 15.33
CA ASP A 55 -11.82 -7.81 15.57
C ASP A 55 -10.37 -7.37 15.74
N TYR A 56 -10.12 -6.12 15.41
CA TYR A 56 -8.84 -5.51 15.73
C TYR A 56 -9.04 -4.19 16.46
N SER A 57 -8.03 -3.84 17.25
CA SER A 57 -7.86 -2.52 17.85
C SER A 57 -6.40 -2.12 17.69
N LEU A 58 -6.15 -0.90 17.26
CA LEU A 58 -4.80 -0.39 17.03
C LEU A 58 -4.66 1.04 17.51
N GLU A 59 -3.43 1.39 17.88
CA GLU A 59 -2.99 2.74 18.13
C GLU A 59 -1.76 3.03 17.27
N LEU A 60 -1.84 4.10 16.47
CA LEU A 60 -0.74 4.50 15.59
C LEU A 60 0.45 5.00 16.42
N GLY A 61 1.62 4.47 16.12
CA GLY A 61 2.91 4.92 16.62
C GLY A 61 3.64 5.82 15.63
N GLU A 62 4.96 5.74 15.62
CA GLU A 62 5.81 6.55 14.75
C GLU A 62 5.80 6.04 13.29
N PRO A 63 5.84 6.94 12.30
CA PRO A 63 5.98 6.54 10.91
C PRO A 63 7.39 5.99 10.64
N VAL A 64 7.48 4.97 9.79
CA VAL A 64 8.75 4.36 9.39
C VAL A 64 9.53 5.29 8.46
N TYR A 65 8.81 6.02 7.61
CA TYR A 65 9.36 7.03 6.72
C TYR A 65 8.94 8.42 7.20
N ASN A 66 9.84 9.40 7.11
CA ASN A 66 9.49 10.79 7.45
C ASN A 66 8.27 11.26 6.65
N GLU A 67 8.23 10.93 5.36
CA GLU A 67 7.15 11.23 4.43
C GLU A 67 6.76 9.95 3.66
N PRO A 68 5.49 9.83 3.19
CA PRO A 68 5.10 8.77 2.28
C PRO A 68 5.97 8.75 1.02
N ILE A 69 6.29 7.55 0.52
CA ILE A 69 7.01 7.39 -0.73
C ILE A 69 6.00 7.55 -1.87
N VAL A 70 6.30 8.38 -2.86
CA VAL A 70 5.42 8.63 -4.02
C VAL A 70 6.19 8.42 -5.32
N SER A 71 5.54 7.82 -6.31
CA SER A 71 6.09 7.67 -7.66
C SER A 71 5.00 7.81 -8.72
N ASP A 72 5.32 8.45 -9.83
CA ASP A 72 4.39 8.63 -10.94
C ASP A 72 4.72 7.69 -12.10
N LEU A 73 3.69 7.03 -12.63
CA LEU A 73 3.76 6.20 -13.84
C LEU A 73 3.05 6.95 -14.98
N PRO A 74 3.74 7.37 -16.04
CA PRO A 74 3.13 8.12 -17.13
C PRO A 74 2.07 7.29 -17.86
N VAL A 75 0.99 7.95 -18.28
CA VAL A 75 0.07 7.38 -19.26
C VAL A 75 0.74 7.47 -20.63
N MET A 76 0.77 6.35 -21.37
CA MET A 76 1.39 6.32 -22.70
C MET A 76 0.86 7.46 -23.58
N ASP A 77 1.79 8.10 -24.29
CA ASP A 77 1.52 9.17 -25.27
C ASP A 77 0.91 10.46 -24.70
N GLN A 78 0.86 10.64 -23.37
CA GLN A 78 0.37 11.86 -22.70
C GLN A 78 1.35 12.34 -21.63
N SER A 79 2.14 13.36 -21.97
CA SER A 79 3.23 13.87 -21.12
C SER A 79 2.79 14.54 -19.81
N ASP A 80 1.51 14.93 -19.69
CA ASP A 80 0.94 15.59 -18.52
C ASP A 80 0.03 14.67 -17.67
N LYS A 81 -0.17 13.42 -18.09
CA LYS A 81 -1.03 12.46 -17.41
C LYS A 81 -0.21 11.31 -16.82
N PHE A 82 -0.58 10.92 -15.60
CA PHE A 82 0.09 9.84 -14.89
C PHE A 82 -0.85 9.15 -13.91
N TYR A 83 -0.47 7.93 -13.54
CA TYR A 83 -0.98 7.25 -12.36
C TYR A 83 0.00 7.48 -11.23
N ARG A 84 -0.48 7.99 -10.10
CA ARG A 84 0.37 8.24 -8.94
C ARG A 84 0.28 7.09 -7.97
N ASN A 85 1.39 6.45 -7.67
CA ASN A 85 1.48 5.44 -6.62
C ASN A 85 2.03 6.06 -5.35
N PHE A 86 1.55 5.62 -4.20
CA PHE A 86 2.10 6.00 -2.91
C PHE A 86 2.20 4.81 -1.97
N TRP A 87 3.17 4.90 -1.05
CA TRP A 87 3.38 3.93 0.00
C TRP A 87 3.63 4.64 1.32
N ASP A 88 3.04 4.11 2.39
CA ASP A 88 3.30 4.58 3.74
C ASP A 88 3.36 3.40 4.70
N ARG A 89 4.06 3.61 5.81
CA ARG A 89 4.23 2.57 6.82
C ARG A 89 4.34 3.23 8.19
N ILE A 90 3.50 2.77 9.12
CA ILE A 90 3.44 3.31 10.49
C ILE A 90 3.51 2.16 11.48
N TYR A 91 4.41 2.25 12.45
CA TYR A 91 4.46 1.31 13.56
C TYR A 91 3.18 1.40 14.40
N LEU A 92 2.80 0.30 15.05
CA LEU A 92 1.71 0.30 16.01
C LEU A 92 2.27 0.27 17.43
N LYS A 93 1.59 0.94 18.35
CA LYS A 93 1.98 0.92 19.77
C LYS A 93 1.61 -0.40 20.43
N ASP A 94 2.31 -0.70 21.52
CA ASP A 94 2.00 -1.82 22.40
C ASP A 94 0.51 -1.80 22.80
N GLY A 95 -0.12 -2.97 22.80
CA GLY A 95 -1.56 -3.13 23.02
C GLY A 95 -2.39 -3.17 21.72
N SER A 96 -1.81 -2.78 20.58
CA SER A 96 -2.44 -3.01 19.27
C SER A 96 -2.51 -4.50 18.96
N ARG A 97 -3.69 -5.00 18.60
CA ARG A 97 -3.95 -6.44 18.49
C ARG A 97 -5.09 -6.77 17.52
N VAL A 98 -5.08 -7.99 17.04
CA VAL A 98 -6.22 -8.66 16.42
C VAL A 98 -6.63 -9.82 17.31
N VAL A 99 -7.94 -9.99 17.52
CA VAL A 99 -8.53 -11.15 18.19
C VAL A 99 -9.05 -12.11 17.11
N ILE A 100 -8.47 -13.30 17.03
CA ILE A 100 -8.86 -14.33 16.07
C ILE A 100 -9.23 -15.58 16.86
N ASN A 101 -10.48 -16.02 16.78
CA ASN A 101 -10.97 -17.19 17.52
C ASN A 101 -10.69 -17.12 19.04
N GLY A 102 -10.73 -15.91 19.61
CA GLY A 102 -10.44 -15.66 21.03
C GLY A 102 -8.94 -15.58 21.38
N GLU A 103 -8.03 -15.78 20.42
CA GLU A 103 -6.59 -15.59 20.60
C GLU A 103 -6.20 -14.14 20.24
N GLU A 104 -5.50 -13.46 21.15
CA GLU A 104 -4.93 -12.14 20.89
C GLU A 104 -3.58 -12.27 20.18
N VAL A 105 -3.48 -11.72 18.97
CA VAL A 105 -2.24 -11.66 18.19
C VAL A 105 -1.81 -10.19 18.09
N PRO A 106 -0.55 -9.86 18.45
CA PRO A 106 -0.08 -8.48 18.41
C PRO A 106 -0.04 -7.94 16.97
N LEU A 107 -0.61 -6.76 16.78
CA LEU A 107 -0.43 -5.97 15.55
C LEU A 107 0.81 -5.10 15.70
N THR A 108 1.63 -5.09 14.65
CA THR A 108 3.00 -4.54 14.71
C THR A 108 3.15 -3.29 13.87
N CYS A 109 2.51 -3.25 12.70
CA CYS A 109 2.47 -2.06 11.87
C CYS A 109 1.34 -2.07 10.85
N ILE A 110 1.11 -0.90 10.26
CA ILE A 110 0.29 -0.71 9.07
C ILE A 110 1.22 -0.52 7.88
N PHE A 111 0.94 -1.24 6.80
CA PHE A 111 1.51 -0.97 5.49
C PHE A 111 0.40 -0.56 4.52
N VAL A 112 0.59 0.57 3.85
CA VAL A 112 -0.35 1.11 2.86
C VAL A 112 0.34 1.17 1.51
N SER A 113 -0.36 0.70 0.48
CA SER A 113 0.01 0.90 -0.92
C SER A 113 -1.22 1.43 -1.64
N GLY A 114 -1.10 2.59 -2.28
CA GLY A 114 -2.21 3.16 -3.03
C GLY A 114 -1.83 3.62 -4.42
N GLN A 115 -2.85 3.79 -5.24
CA GLN A 115 -2.81 4.28 -6.60
C GLN A 115 -3.91 5.34 -6.76
N ASP A 116 -3.49 6.55 -7.10
CA ASP A 116 -4.33 7.71 -7.33
C ASP A 116 -4.38 8.00 -8.82
N ASN A 117 -5.56 7.73 -9.39
CA ASN A 117 -5.81 7.77 -10.81
C ASN A 117 -6.41 9.10 -11.26
N ARG A 118 -6.67 10.03 -10.34
CA ARG A 118 -7.29 11.34 -10.65
C ARG A 118 -6.43 12.16 -11.62
N TYR A 119 -5.12 11.93 -11.65
CA TYR A 119 -4.16 12.58 -12.56
C TYR A 119 -4.09 11.93 -13.95
N SER A 120 -4.74 10.79 -14.16
CA SER A 120 -4.66 10.04 -15.43
C SER A 120 -5.49 10.65 -16.56
N GLY A 121 -6.47 11.51 -16.23
CA GLY A 121 -7.44 12.04 -17.19
C GLY A 121 -8.51 11.03 -17.64
N LEU A 122 -8.46 9.78 -17.16
CA LEU A 122 -9.48 8.77 -17.42
C LEU A 122 -10.72 9.04 -16.55
N THR A 123 -11.87 9.27 -17.18
CA THR A 123 -13.13 9.59 -16.52
C THR A 123 -14.17 8.46 -16.56
N ASP A 124 -13.78 7.26 -17.03
CA ASP A 124 -14.68 6.10 -17.09
C ASP A 124 -15.13 5.75 -15.65
N PRO A 125 -16.45 5.69 -15.36
CA PRO A 125 -16.96 5.37 -14.03
C PRO A 125 -16.61 3.95 -13.55
N ARG A 126 -16.26 3.04 -14.47
CA ARG A 126 -15.79 1.69 -14.15
C ARG A 126 -14.32 1.68 -13.75
N PHE A 127 -13.58 2.73 -14.07
CA PHE A 127 -12.18 2.88 -13.72
C PHE A 127 -12.07 3.54 -12.33
N PRO A 128 -11.57 2.82 -11.32
CA PRO A 128 -11.47 3.38 -9.97
C PRO A 128 -10.54 4.59 -9.98
N GLN A 129 -11.04 5.73 -9.53
CA GLN A 129 -10.25 6.97 -9.45
C GLN A 129 -9.21 6.92 -8.32
N PHE A 130 -9.37 6.00 -7.39
CA PHE A 130 -8.47 5.78 -6.27
C PHE A 130 -8.53 4.31 -5.85
N ILE A 131 -7.39 3.77 -5.45
CA ILE A 131 -7.27 2.44 -4.84
C ILE A 131 -6.27 2.57 -3.70
N MET A 132 -6.61 2.09 -2.52
CA MET A 132 -5.70 2.01 -1.38
C MET A 132 -5.84 0.65 -0.73
N LYS A 133 -4.72 -0.08 -0.71
CA LYS A 133 -4.57 -1.39 -0.09
C LYS A 133 -3.93 -1.21 1.26
N ILE A 134 -4.60 -1.72 2.29
CA ILE A 134 -4.18 -1.60 3.68
C ILE A 134 -3.88 -2.98 4.21
N TYR A 135 -2.72 -3.12 4.83
CA TYR A 135 -2.26 -4.33 5.49
C TYR A 135 -1.99 -4.02 6.96
N LEU A 136 -2.73 -4.68 7.86
CA LEU A 136 -2.45 -4.67 9.29
C LEU A 136 -1.62 -5.92 9.60
N VAL A 137 -0.34 -5.72 9.84
CA VAL A 137 0.64 -6.81 9.97
C VAL A 137 0.64 -7.32 11.40
N ALA A 138 0.43 -8.63 11.57
CA ALA A 138 0.41 -9.28 12.87
C ALA A 138 1.69 -10.10 13.09
N ASN A 139 2.24 -10.00 14.31
CA ASN A 139 3.39 -10.81 14.76
C ASN A 139 4.68 -10.67 13.91
N ASP A 140 4.91 -9.51 13.26
CA ASP A 140 6.18 -9.16 12.60
C ASP A 140 6.72 -7.82 13.13
N PHE A 141 7.46 -7.88 14.24
CA PHE A 141 8.02 -6.70 14.89
C PHE A 141 9.11 -5.99 14.07
N THR A 142 9.65 -6.65 13.04
CA THR A 142 10.58 -5.97 12.15
C THR A 142 9.86 -4.96 11.27
N CYS A 143 8.56 -5.18 11.01
CA CYS A 143 7.76 -4.43 10.05
C CYS A 143 8.50 -4.18 8.73
N VAL A 144 9.37 -5.11 8.32
CA VAL A 144 10.13 -4.96 7.06
C VAL A 144 9.26 -5.43 5.89
N GLY A 145 8.34 -6.37 6.13
CA GLY A 145 7.62 -7.05 5.08
C GLY A 145 8.54 -7.84 4.15
N PRO A 146 8.05 -8.32 2.99
CA PRO A 146 8.94 -8.83 1.96
C PRO A 146 9.98 -7.75 1.62
N LYS A 147 11.26 -8.08 1.76
CA LYS A 147 12.38 -7.18 1.45
C LYS A 147 12.25 -6.66 0.02
N ASN A 148 11.92 -5.37 -0.11
CA ASN A 148 11.94 -4.50 -1.31
C ASN A 148 10.56 -4.15 -1.93
N PRO A 149 9.84 -3.14 -1.40
CA PRO A 149 8.87 -2.42 -2.20
C PRO A 149 9.60 -1.61 -3.28
N GLY A 150 9.73 -2.16 -4.51
CA GLY A 150 10.22 -1.43 -5.67
C GLY A 150 11.38 -2.04 -6.51
N TRP A 151 11.67 -3.35 -6.46
CA TRP A 151 12.83 -3.90 -7.21
C TRP A 151 12.71 -5.42 -7.54
N PRO A 152 13.05 -5.92 -8.75
CA PRO A 152 12.51 -5.62 -10.09
C PRO A 152 11.33 -6.57 -10.51
N ASN A 153 10.70 -6.27 -11.67
CA ASN A 153 9.50 -6.90 -12.27
C ASN A 153 9.44 -8.44 -12.41
N ASN A 154 10.50 -9.17 -12.06
CA ASN A 154 10.58 -10.64 -12.16
C ASN A 154 10.79 -11.34 -10.79
N GLY A 155 10.78 -10.59 -9.69
CA GLY A 155 10.85 -11.15 -8.34
C GLY A 155 9.47 -11.53 -7.84
N ALA A 156 9.03 -12.76 -8.10
CA ALA A 156 7.86 -13.29 -7.41
C ALA A 156 8.14 -13.30 -5.90
N LYS A 157 7.43 -12.46 -5.14
CA LYS A 157 6.94 -12.82 -3.81
C LYS A 157 5.79 -11.90 -3.40
N GLU A 158 4.61 -12.49 -3.45
CA GLU A 158 3.48 -12.22 -2.57
C GLU A 158 3.97 -11.93 -1.14
N GLU A 159 3.30 -11.01 -0.43
CA GLU A 159 3.84 -10.52 0.83
C GLU A 159 4.09 -11.67 1.82
N THR A 160 5.32 -11.76 2.33
CA THR A 160 5.78 -12.90 3.15
C THR A 160 5.29 -12.85 4.60
N TRP A 161 4.24 -12.09 4.88
CA TRP A 161 3.64 -12.04 6.20
C TRP A 161 2.80 -13.29 6.43
N ASP A 162 3.16 -14.04 7.47
CA ASP A 162 2.44 -15.25 7.89
C ASP A 162 1.00 -14.93 8.29
N THR A 163 0.79 -13.78 8.96
CA THR A 163 -0.51 -13.32 9.44
C THR A 163 -0.68 -11.83 9.21
N TYR A 164 -1.76 -11.44 8.53
CA TYR A 164 -2.14 -10.05 8.34
C TYR A 164 -3.63 -9.92 8.04
N LEU A 165 -4.16 -8.73 8.28
CA LEU A 165 -5.48 -8.33 7.83
C LEU A 165 -5.30 -7.44 6.61
N TYR A 166 -6.07 -7.66 5.56
CA TYR A 166 -6.05 -6.85 4.36
C TYR A 166 -7.42 -6.30 4.07
N TYR A 167 -7.46 -5.06 3.61
CA TYR A 167 -8.62 -4.57 2.89
C TYR A 167 -8.25 -3.48 1.88
N GLU A 168 -9.10 -3.37 0.86
CA GLU A 168 -9.00 -2.38 -0.20
C GLU A 168 -10.06 -1.30 -0.02
N VAL A 169 -9.68 -0.05 -0.21
CA VAL A 169 -10.55 1.13 -0.23
C VAL A 169 -10.47 1.76 -1.62
N LYS A 170 -11.62 2.00 -2.25
CA LYS A 170 -11.70 2.70 -3.56
C LYS A 170 -12.19 4.14 -3.47
N ASP A 171 -12.74 4.52 -2.32
CA ASP A 171 -13.16 5.88 -2.02
C ASP A 171 -12.49 6.34 -0.71
N PRO A 172 -11.47 7.22 -0.80
CA PRO A 172 -10.73 7.68 0.37
C PRO A 172 -11.55 8.58 1.30
N THR A 173 -12.73 9.04 0.87
CA THR A 173 -13.58 9.93 1.67
C THR A 173 -14.33 9.18 2.77
N ILE A 174 -14.79 7.97 2.46
CA ILE A 174 -15.60 7.14 3.38
C ILE A 174 -14.80 6.00 4.02
N MET A 175 -13.62 5.66 3.46
CA MET A 175 -12.71 4.65 3.99
C MET A 175 -13.39 3.29 4.26
N LEU A 176 -14.31 2.91 3.37
CA LEU A 176 -15.02 1.63 3.46
C LEU A 176 -14.28 0.53 2.67
N PRO A 177 -14.06 -0.64 3.28
CA PRO A 177 -13.56 -1.82 2.58
C PRO A 177 -14.47 -2.24 1.43
N VAL A 178 -13.93 -2.36 0.22
CA VAL A 178 -14.61 -2.99 -0.92
C VAL A 178 -14.23 -4.46 -1.08
N GLU A 179 -13.04 -4.82 -0.62
CA GLU A 179 -12.55 -6.19 -0.49
C GLU A 179 -11.84 -6.28 0.86
N ALA A 180 -12.01 -7.39 1.55
CA ALA A 180 -11.28 -7.68 2.77
C ALA A 180 -10.93 -9.16 2.85
N LYS A 181 -9.79 -9.46 3.45
CA LYS A 181 -9.37 -10.81 3.79
C LYS A 181 -8.52 -10.80 5.06
N ILE A 182 -8.45 -11.95 5.70
CA ILE A 182 -7.48 -12.22 6.74
C ILE A 182 -6.61 -13.41 6.30
N ARG A 183 -5.30 -13.27 6.46
CA ARG A 183 -4.37 -14.37 6.37
C ARG A 183 -3.96 -14.77 7.78
N VAL A 184 -4.05 -16.05 8.10
CA VAL A 184 -3.61 -16.62 9.38
C VAL A 184 -2.73 -17.83 9.11
N LYS A 185 -1.45 -17.75 9.44
CA LYS A 185 -0.47 -18.82 9.22
C LYS A 185 -0.56 -19.36 7.78
N TRP A 186 -0.51 -18.47 6.79
CA TRP A 186 -0.58 -18.78 5.35
C TRP A 186 -1.94 -19.25 4.81
N ASN A 187 -2.98 -19.35 5.65
CA ASN A 187 -4.34 -19.62 5.20
C ASN A 187 -5.09 -18.31 5.00
N GLU A 188 -5.65 -18.08 3.82
CA GLU A 188 -6.41 -16.88 3.50
C GLU A 188 -7.90 -17.12 3.52
N PHE A 189 -8.62 -16.16 4.11
CA PHE A 189 -10.06 -16.18 4.19
C PHE A 189 -10.60 -14.82 3.78
N LYS A 190 -11.56 -14.82 2.83
CA LYS A 190 -12.31 -13.61 2.49
C LYS A 190 -13.16 -13.21 3.68
N SER A 191 -13.24 -11.90 3.93
CA SER A 191 -14.01 -11.35 5.03
C SER A 191 -14.84 -10.15 4.58
N VAL A 192 -15.82 -9.80 5.40
CA VAL A 192 -16.67 -8.61 5.22
C VAL A 192 -16.68 -7.78 6.48
N LEU A 193 -16.62 -6.45 6.34
CA LEU A 193 -16.74 -5.52 7.46
C LEU A 193 -18.17 -5.64 8.04
N VAL A 194 -18.27 -5.74 9.36
CA VAL A 194 -19.55 -5.81 10.09
C VAL A 194 -19.76 -4.60 10.97
N LYS A 195 -18.71 -4.12 11.64
CA LYS A 195 -18.75 -3.01 12.59
C LYS A 195 -17.49 -2.16 12.52
#